data_AF-A0AAD9PPF2-F1
#
_entry.id   AF-A0AAD9PPF2-F1
#
_cell.length_a   1.000
_cell.length_b   1.000
_cell.length_c   1.000
_cell.angle_alpha   90.00
_cell.angle_beta   90.00
_cell.angle_gamma   90.00
#
_symmetry.space_group_name_H-M   'P 1'
#
loop_
_entity.id
_entity.type
_entity.pdbx_description
1 polymer ?
#
loop_
_entity_poly.entity_id
_entity_poly.type
_entity_poly.pdbx_seq_one_letter_code
_entity_poly.pdbx_strand_id
1 'polypeptide(L)'
;MPRPFYKCTLHPSEMIHLYCATCQVPICSVCTANHIHGQVLKEDQGFIDITKAYHAIVQELHVSTNSLLNNRKKQLAKLRTLVETYKDTIDTNCQEVEAACNEKLQKVMNDLQDAIVQPLQSLVTAQVENKRQLNELYWCEGYICHVKNLLMPADYLRAWLQHCKLQRQLDKQSTAASNEIYANVKVAGHLGITLGEN
;
A
#
# COMPACT_ATOMS: atom_id res chain seq x y z
N MET A 1 -53.34 -14.75 -1.77
CA MET A 1 -54.75 -14.52 -1.39
C MET A 1 -54.78 -14.22 0.10
N PRO A 2 -55.41 -13.12 0.55
CA PRO A 2 -55.57 -12.85 1.98
C PRO A 2 -56.39 -13.97 2.64
N ARG A 3 -56.09 -14.34 3.88
CA ARG A 3 -56.84 -15.37 4.61
C ARG A 3 -58.28 -14.90 4.78
N PRO A 4 -59.30 -15.75 4.53
CA PRO A 4 -60.69 -15.36 4.61
C PRO A 4 -61.06 -15.17 6.08
N PHE A 5 -61.49 -13.95 6.41
CA PHE A 5 -62.26 -13.52 7.58
C PHE A 5 -61.95 -14.20 8.93
N TYR A 6 -61.53 -13.40 9.92
CA TYR A 6 -61.35 -13.84 11.30
C TYR A 6 -62.47 -13.30 12.20
N LYS A 7 -62.77 -14.05 13.26
CA LYS A 7 -63.78 -13.70 14.25
C LYS A 7 -63.31 -12.53 15.12
N CYS A 8 -64.24 -11.69 15.54
CA CYS A 8 -63.92 -10.62 16.47
C CYS A 8 -63.47 -11.21 17.82
N THR A 9 -62.40 -10.66 18.38
CA THR A 9 -61.86 -11.07 19.69
C THR A 9 -62.82 -10.77 20.84
N LEU A 10 -63.62 -9.71 20.71
CA LEU A 10 -64.64 -9.30 21.68
C LEU A 10 -66.00 -9.95 21.42
N HIS A 11 -66.30 -10.28 20.16
CA HIS A 11 -67.55 -10.89 19.73
C HIS A 11 -67.25 -12.15 18.91
N PRO A 12 -66.99 -13.31 19.55
CA PRO A 12 -66.57 -14.54 18.86
C PRO A 12 -67.58 -15.10 17.85
N SER A 13 -68.84 -14.66 17.94
CA SER A 13 -69.93 -15.02 17.02
C SER A 13 -69.95 -14.18 15.75
N GLU A 14 -69.27 -13.03 15.74
CA GLU A 14 -69.31 -12.06 14.65
C GLU A 14 -68.00 -12.04 13.86
N MET A 15 -68.12 -11.89 12.54
CA MET A 15 -66.98 -11.80 11.64
C MET A 15 -66.56 -10.35 11.43
N ILE A 16 -65.25 -10.13 11.41
CA ILE A 16 -64.70 -8.82 11.07
C ILE A 16 -64.78 -8.62 9.56
N HIS A 17 -65.44 -7.53 9.16
CA HIS A 17 -65.65 -7.16 7.75
C HIS A 17 -65.46 -5.66 7.50
N LEU A 18 -65.25 -4.85 8.55
CA LEU A 18 -65.06 -3.40 8.45
C LEU A 18 -63.69 -3.02 9.02
N TYR A 19 -63.15 -1.91 8.55
CA TYR A 19 -61.91 -1.29 8.99
C TYR A 19 -62.19 0.17 9.33
N CYS A 20 -61.86 0.59 10.55
CA CYS A 20 -61.94 1.99 10.93
C CYS A 20 -60.68 2.71 10.44
N ALA A 21 -60.84 3.63 9.47
CA ALA A 21 -59.70 4.38 8.92
C ALA A 21 -59.09 5.34 9.95
N THR A 22 -59.90 5.83 10.89
CA THR A 22 -59.47 6.76 11.95
C THR A 22 -58.65 6.06 13.04
N CYS A 23 -59.12 4.92 13.54
CA CYS A 23 -58.42 4.15 14.57
C CYS A 23 -57.39 3.16 14.02
N GLN A 24 -57.38 2.94 12.70
CA GLN A 24 -56.53 1.97 12.01
C GLN A 24 -56.68 0.53 12.54
N VAL A 25 -57.91 0.18 12.96
CA VAL A 25 -58.22 -1.15 13.51
C VAL A 25 -59.39 -1.80 12.78
N PRO A 26 -59.35 -3.14 12.66
CA PRO A 26 -60.42 -3.91 12.07
C PRO A 26 -61.54 -4.20 13.09
N ILE A 27 -62.79 -4.14 12.66
CA ILE A 27 -63.97 -4.21 13.52
C ILE A 27 -65.10 -5.07 12.92
N CYS A 28 -65.97 -5.61 13.79
CA CYS A 28 -67.22 -6.27 13.39
C CYS A 28 -68.44 -5.34 13.49
N SER A 29 -69.58 -5.81 13.00
CA SER A 29 -70.91 -5.16 13.03
C SER A 29 -71.39 -4.75 14.42
N VAL A 30 -71.00 -5.48 15.46
CA VAL A 30 -71.38 -5.16 16.85
C VAL A 30 -70.41 -4.14 17.45
N CYS A 31 -69.13 -4.23 17.09
CA CYS A 31 -68.14 -3.25 17.50
C CYS A 31 -68.46 -1.86 16.94
N THR A 32 -69.03 -1.73 15.74
CA THR A 32 -69.36 -0.41 15.18
C THR A 32 -70.33 0.38 16.07
N ALA A 33 -71.38 -0.25 16.60
CA ALA A 33 -72.39 0.42 17.41
C ALA A 33 -71.85 0.98 18.74
N ASN A 34 -70.87 0.28 19.32
CA ASN A 34 -70.20 0.65 20.57
C ASN A 34 -68.83 1.30 20.35
N HIS A 35 -68.44 1.56 19.10
CA HIS A 35 -67.19 2.25 18.79
C HIS A 35 -67.40 3.76 18.88
N ILE A 36 -66.38 4.46 19.37
CA ILE A 36 -66.41 5.91 19.64
C ILE A 36 -66.76 6.70 18.36
N HIS A 37 -66.43 6.15 17.18
CA HIS A 37 -66.73 6.75 15.87
C HIS A 37 -68.01 6.23 15.20
N GLY A 38 -68.73 5.29 15.82
CA GLY A 38 -69.97 4.70 15.32
C GLY A 38 -71.20 5.60 15.40
N GLN A 39 -71.20 6.54 16.35
CA GLN A 39 -72.36 7.39 16.63
C GLN A 39 -72.24 8.81 16.04
N VAL A 40 -71.03 9.24 15.68
CA VAL A 40 -70.74 10.64 15.30
C VAL A 40 -70.78 10.86 13.79
N LEU A 41 -70.60 9.82 12.97
CA LEU A 41 -70.52 9.94 11.52
C LEU A 41 -71.80 9.41 10.87
N LYS A 42 -72.79 10.30 10.71
CA LYS A 42 -74.04 10.01 9.97
C LYS A 42 -73.87 9.94 8.45
N GLU A 43 -72.65 10.09 7.93
CA GLU A 43 -72.36 9.96 6.50
C GLU A 43 -71.01 9.27 6.31
N ASP A 44 -71.05 7.99 5.93
CA ASP A 44 -70.10 7.19 5.12
C ASP A 44 -68.55 7.32 5.22
N GLN A 45 -67.98 8.08 6.16
CA GLN A 45 -66.57 8.47 6.07
C GLN A 45 -65.61 7.80 7.09
N GLY A 46 -66.10 6.96 8.00
CA GLY A 46 -65.28 6.38 9.07
C GLY A 46 -64.91 4.90 8.91
N PHE A 47 -65.79 4.12 8.28
CA PHE A 47 -65.65 2.67 8.18
C PHE A 47 -65.65 2.23 6.72
N ILE A 48 -64.63 1.45 6.36
CA ILE A 48 -64.45 0.93 5.01
C ILE A 48 -64.51 -0.59 5.11
N ASP A 49 -65.08 -1.25 4.11
CA ASP A 49 -64.97 -2.70 4.00
C ASP A 49 -63.49 -3.11 4.02
N ILE A 50 -63.14 -4.05 4.91
CA ILE A 50 -61.77 -4.50 5.11
C ILE A 50 -61.15 -5.07 3.83
N THR A 51 -61.96 -5.70 2.98
CA THR A 51 -61.52 -6.24 1.69
C THR A 51 -61.20 -5.10 0.72
N LYS A 52 -62.03 -4.04 0.68
CA LYS A 52 -61.77 -2.85 -0.15
C LYS A 52 -60.54 -2.08 0.34
N ALA A 53 -60.41 -1.87 1.66
CA ALA A 53 -59.24 -1.21 2.26
C ALA A 53 -57.94 -1.98 1.98
N TYR A 54 -57.98 -3.32 2.11
CA TYR A 54 -56.84 -4.18 1.79
C TYR A 54 -56.44 -4.07 0.31
N HIS A 55 -57.40 -4.17 -0.61
CA HIS A 55 -57.09 -4.07 -2.04
C HIS A 55 -56.55 -2.69 -2.43
N ALA A 56 -57.09 -1.62 -1.86
CA ALA A 56 -56.59 -0.26 -2.08
C ALA A 56 -55.13 -0.11 -1.63
N ILE A 57 -54.79 -0.58 -0.42
CA ILE A 57 -53.42 -0.54 0.09
C ILE A 57 -52.49 -1.43 -0.72
N VAL A 58 -52.91 -2.63 -1.13
CA VAL A 58 -52.08 -3.52 -1.96
C VAL A 58 -51.77 -2.87 -3.32
N GLN A 59 -52.77 -2.24 -3.95
CA GLN A 59 -52.57 -1.51 -5.20
C GLN A 59 -51.62 -0.32 -5.02
N GLU A 60 -51.78 0.45 -3.94
CA GLU A 60 -50.91 1.59 -3.63
C GLU A 60 -49.48 1.16 -3.28
N LEU A 61 -49.32 0.08 -2.52
CA LEU A 61 -48.04 -0.49 -2.10
C LEU A 61 -47.23 -0.96 -3.31
N HIS A 62 -47.88 -1.58 -4.32
CA HIS A 62 -47.23 -1.94 -5.57
C HIS A 62 -46.72 -0.74 -6.38
N VAL A 63 -47.30 0.45 -6.22
CA VAL A 63 -46.92 1.64 -6.99
C VAL A 63 -45.93 2.54 -6.23
N SER A 64 -46.20 2.85 -4.96
CA SER A 64 -45.42 3.81 -4.17
C SER A 64 -44.14 3.19 -3.58
N THR A 65 -44.25 1.96 -3.07
CA THR A 65 -43.13 1.29 -2.36
C THR A 65 -42.07 0.84 -3.35
N ASN A 66 -42.50 0.44 -4.56
CA ASN A 66 -41.58 0.09 -5.63
C ASN A 66 -40.83 1.31 -6.17
N SER A 67 -41.48 2.45 -6.40
CA SER A 67 -40.78 3.60 -7.02
C SER A 67 -39.82 4.31 -6.05
N LEU A 68 -40.28 4.65 -4.84
CA LEU A 68 -39.47 5.38 -3.85
C LEU A 68 -38.30 4.55 -3.31
N LEU A 69 -38.56 3.30 -2.91
CA LEU A 69 -37.49 2.44 -2.40
C LEU A 69 -36.53 2.02 -3.50
N ASN A 70 -36.98 1.79 -4.74
CA ASN A 70 -36.06 1.49 -5.84
C ASN A 70 -35.19 2.70 -6.19
N ASN A 71 -35.72 3.92 -6.13
CA ASN A 71 -34.91 5.14 -6.32
C ASN A 71 -33.85 5.26 -5.22
N ARG A 72 -34.21 5.04 -3.96
CA ARG A 72 -33.25 5.06 -2.85
C ARG A 72 -32.19 3.96 -2.98
N LYS A 73 -32.60 2.74 -3.35
CA LYS A 73 -31.69 1.61 -3.62
C LYS A 73 -30.70 1.95 -4.74
N LYS A 74 -31.16 2.56 -5.83
CA LYS A 74 -30.30 3.01 -6.94
C LYS A 74 -29.30 4.08 -6.50
N GLN A 75 -29.73 5.05 -5.69
CA GLN A 75 -28.82 6.06 -5.14
C GLN A 75 -27.75 5.45 -4.24
N LEU A 76 -28.14 4.54 -3.34
CA LEU A 76 -27.21 3.84 -2.46
C LEU A 76 -26.23 2.96 -3.24
N ALA A 77 -26.69 2.29 -4.31
CA ALA A 77 -25.81 1.52 -5.19
C ALA A 77 -24.77 2.42 -5.87
N LYS A 78 -25.17 3.60 -6.39
CA LYS A 78 -24.25 4.58 -6.98
C LYS A 78 -23.22 5.11 -5.97
N LEU A 79 -23.66 5.42 -4.75
CA LEU A 79 -22.76 5.87 -3.69
C LEU A 79 -21.76 4.79 -3.31
N ARG A 80 -22.23 3.54 -3.21
CA ARG A 80 -21.35 2.41 -2.93
C ARG A 80 -20.29 2.24 -4.01
N THR A 81 -20.68 2.24 -5.28
CA THR A 81 -19.72 2.13 -6.39
C THR A 81 -18.73 3.29 -6.38
N LEU A 82 -19.18 4.50 -6.04
CA LEU A 82 -18.31 5.67 -5.95
C LEU A 82 -17.26 5.53 -4.82
N VAL A 83 -17.69 5.06 -3.63
CA VAL A 83 -16.77 4.80 -2.51
C VAL A 83 -15.77 3.70 -2.86
N GLU A 84 -16.22 2.63 -3.53
CA GLU A 84 -15.33 1.57 -4.02
C GLU A 84 -14.29 2.15 -4.99
N THR A 85 -14.68 2.99 -5.95
CA THR A 85 -13.72 3.65 -6.86
C THR A 85 -12.75 4.60 -6.16
N TYR A 86 -13.17 5.33 -5.14
CA TYR A 86 -12.27 6.19 -4.37
C TYR A 86 -11.27 5.37 -3.58
N LYS A 87 -11.71 4.26 -2.98
CA LYS A 87 -10.83 3.34 -2.27
C LYS A 87 -9.78 2.79 -3.22
N ASP A 88 -10.19 2.32 -4.40
CA ASP A 88 -9.26 1.80 -5.41
C ASP A 88 -8.26 2.88 -5.85
N THR A 89 -8.71 4.13 -6.02
CA THR A 89 -7.83 5.27 -6.36
C THR A 89 -6.80 5.54 -5.26
N ILE A 90 -7.22 5.53 -3.99
CA ILE A 90 -6.31 5.71 -2.84
C ILE A 90 -5.31 4.56 -2.76
N ASP A 91 -5.77 3.31 -2.95
CA ASP A 91 -4.89 2.14 -2.92
C ASP A 91 -3.86 2.20 -4.06
N THR A 92 -4.26 2.59 -5.28
CA THR A 92 -3.32 2.79 -6.39
C THR A 92 -2.32 3.91 -6.10
N ASN A 93 -2.76 5.04 -5.55
CA ASN A 93 -1.86 6.13 -5.20
C ASN A 93 -0.87 5.73 -4.11
N CYS A 94 -1.30 4.96 -3.11
CA CYS A 94 -0.43 4.42 -2.06
C CYS A 94 0.65 3.52 -2.67
N GLN A 95 0.27 2.61 -3.57
CA GLN A 95 1.22 1.72 -4.25
C GLN A 95 2.22 2.50 -5.13
N GLU A 96 1.78 3.53 -5.83
CA GLU A 96 2.65 4.40 -6.64
C GLU A 96 3.64 5.17 -5.77
N VAL A 97 3.18 5.76 -4.68
CA VAL A 97 4.04 6.50 -3.74
C VAL A 97 5.04 5.54 -3.07
N GLU A 98 4.60 4.36 -2.65
CA GLU A 98 5.47 3.32 -2.08
C GLU A 98 6.53 2.87 -3.09
N ALA A 99 6.14 2.59 -4.33
CA ALA A 99 7.08 2.23 -5.40
C ALA A 99 8.11 3.34 -5.65
N ALA A 100 7.68 4.60 -5.71
CA ALA A 100 8.57 5.75 -5.90
C ALA A 100 9.53 5.95 -4.72
N CYS A 101 9.08 5.72 -3.49
CA CYS A 101 9.94 5.74 -2.30
C CYS A 101 10.99 4.63 -2.34
N ASN A 102 10.59 3.41 -2.69
CA ASN A 102 11.49 2.27 -2.79
C ASN A 102 12.52 2.46 -3.91
N GLU A 103 12.13 2.99 -5.06
CA GLU A 103 13.05 3.31 -6.16
C GLU A 103 14.11 4.33 -5.73
N LYS A 104 13.69 5.42 -5.06
CA LYS A 104 14.62 6.43 -4.53
C LYS A 104 15.58 5.84 -3.51
N LEU A 105 15.08 5.00 -2.59
CA LEU A 105 15.91 4.33 -1.60
C LEU A 105 16.93 3.40 -2.26
N GLN A 106 16.49 2.58 -3.22
CA GLN A 106 17.36 1.66 -3.95
C GLN A 106 18.46 2.41 -4.70
N LYS A 107 18.11 3.55 -5.32
CA LYS A 107 19.09 4.39 -6.00
C LYS A 107 20.14 4.93 -5.03
N VAL A 108 19.73 5.47 -3.88
CA VAL A 108 20.67 5.98 -2.86
C VAL A 108 21.57 4.86 -2.32
N MET A 109 21.04 3.65 -2.15
CA MET A 109 21.84 2.49 -1.74
C MET A 109 22.86 2.08 -2.80
N ASN A 110 22.48 2.07 -4.07
CA ASN A 110 23.40 1.78 -5.17
C ASN A 110 24.49 2.87 -5.28
N ASP A 111 24.10 4.15 -5.21
CA ASP A 111 25.04 5.28 -5.24
C ASP A 111 26.05 5.21 -4.07
N LEU A 112 25.56 4.84 -2.87
CA LEU A 112 26.41 4.60 -1.70
C LEU A 112 27.40 3.45 -1.95
N GLN A 113 26.92 2.35 -2.52
CA GLN A 113 27.75 1.20 -2.83
C GLN A 113 28.83 1.56 -3.84
N ASP A 114 28.49 2.26 -4.91
CA ASP A 114 29.44 2.71 -5.93
C ASP A 114 30.47 3.69 -5.37
N ALA A 115 30.06 4.60 -4.50
CA ALA A 115 30.93 5.55 -3.82
C ALA A 115 31.97 4.85 -2.91
N ILE A 116 31.66 3.68 -2.36
CA ILE A 116 32.55 2.90 -1.51
C ILE A 116 33.43 1.95 -2.33
N VAL A 117 32.87 1.29 -3.35
CA VAL A 117 33.56 0.26 -4.12
C VAL A 117 34.75 0.83 -4.89
N GLN A 118 34.62 2.00 -5.52
CA GLN A 118 35.69 2.58 -6.33
C GLN A 118 36.95 2.91 -5.51
N PRO A 119 36.87 3.66 -4.39
CA PRO A 119 38.04 3.88 -3.54
C PRO A 119 38.62 2.57 -2.97
N LEU A 120 37.76 1.63 -2.57
CA LEU A 120 38.23 0.35 -2.01
C LEU A 120 39.00 -0.49 -3.04
N GLN A 121 38.55 -0.53 -4.29
CA GLN A 121 39.30 -1.17 -5.39
C GLN A 121 40.66 -0.51 -5.62
N SER A 122 40.71 0.83 -5.57
CA SER A 122 41.98 1.55 -5.71
C SER A 122 42.96 1.25 -4.56
N LEU A 123 42.46 1.11 -3.33
CA LEU A 123 43.27 0.71 -2.17
C LEU A 123 43.79 -0.72 -2.30
N VAL A 124 42.93 -1.66 -2.68
CA VAL A 124 43.32 -3.07 -2.83
C VAL A 124 44.35 -3.23 -3.95
N THR A 125 44.17 -2.54 -5.08
CA THR A 125 45.15 -2.59 -6.19
C THR A 125 46.49 -1.98 -5.77
N ALA A 126 46.49 -0.84 -5.08
CA ALA A 126 47.70 -0.26 -4.53
C ALA A 126 48.38 -1.20 -3.51
N GLN A 127 47.63 -1.85 -2.63
CA GLN A 127 48.16 -2.81 -1.67
C GLN A 127 48.82 -4.00 -2.35
N VAL A 128 48.18 -4.58 -3.37
CA VAL A 128 48.72 -5.72 -4.12
C VAL A 128 50.00 -5.31 -4.86
N GLU A 129 50.02 -4.14 -5.50
CA GLU A 129 51.20 -3.65 -6.20
C GLU A 129 52.36 -3.38 -5.24
N ASN A 130 52.11 -2.75 -4.09
CA ASN A 130 53.12 -2.56 -3.05
C ASN A 130 53.70 -3.89 -2.57
N LYS A 131 52.84 -4.92 -2.39
CA LYS A 131 53.30 -6.26 -2.02
C LYS A 131 54.14 -6.92 -3.12
N ARG A 132 53.78 -6.72 -4.39
CA ARG A 132 54.56 -7.20 -5.55
C ARG A 132 55.96 -6.56 -5.56
N GLN A 133 56.04 -5.24 -5.41
CA GLN A 133 57.29 -4.50 -5.38
C GLN A 133 58.18 -4.93 -4.21
N LEU A 134 57.61 -5.10 -3.02
CA LEU A 134 58.32 -5.60 -1.84
C LEU A 134 58.95 -6.99 -2.10
N ASN A 135 58.20 -7.90 -2.71
CA ASN A 135 58.71 -9.23 -3.05
C ASN A 135 59.83 -9.18 -4.10
N GLU A 136 59.73 -8.29 -5.08
CA GLU A 136 60.77 -8.07 -6.09
C GLU A 136 62.08 -7.57 -5.47
N LEU A 137 61.99 -6.69 -4.48
CA LEU A 137 63.14 -6.23 -3.70
C LEU A 137 63.80 -7.37 -2.93
N TYR A 138 63.02 -8.15 -2.16
CA TYR A 138 63.55 -9.31 -1.44
C TYR A 138 64.21 -10.33 -2.37
N TRP A 139 63.61 -10.56 -3.55
CA TRP A 139 64.20 -11.45 -4.54
C TRP A 139 65.53 -10.90 -5.07
N CYS A 140 65.59 -9.62 -5.39
CA CYS A 140 66.80 -8.96 -5.87
C CYS A 140 67.94 -9.01 -4.84
N GLU A 141 67.63 -8.79 -3.57
CA GLU A 141 68.59 -8.90 -2.45
C GLU A 141 69.07 -10.34 -2.23
N GLY A 142 68.16 -11.32 -2.29
CA GLY A 142 68.51 -12.73 -2.19
C GLY A 142 69.35 -13.22 -3.37
N TYR A 143 68.99 -12.81 -4.59
CA TYR A 143 69.66 -13.20 -5.82
C TYR A 143 71.10 -12.70 -5.85
N ILE A 144 71.37 -11.43 -5.50
CA ILE A 144 72.74 -10.92 -5.51
C ILE A 144 73.64 -11.64 -4.49
N CYS A 145 73.08 -12.01 -3.34
CA CYS A 145 73.78 -12.83 -2.34
C CYS A 145 74.06 -14.25 -2.84
N HIS A 146 73.13 -14.85 -3.58
CA HIS A 146 73.31 -16.17 -4.18
C HIS A 146 74.41 -16.17 -5.25
N VAL A 147 74.35 -15.20 -6.17
CA VAL A 147 75.29 -15.05 -7.30
C VAL A 147 76.72 -14.80 -6.83
N LYS A 148 76.91 -14.14 -5.68
CA LYS A 148 78.22 -13.94 -5.04
C LYS A 148 78.99 -15.24 -4.83
N ASN A 149 78.29 -16.34 -4.52
CA ASN A 149 78.91 -17.63 -4.25
C ASN A 149 79.05 -18.52 -5.51
N LEU A 150 78.47 -18.11 -6.63
CA LEU A 150 78.36 -18.93 -7.84
C LEU A 150 79.25 -18.45 -8.99
N LEU A 151 79.45 -17.14 -9.11
CA LEU A 151 80.20 -16.52 -10.21
C LEU A 151 81.68 -16.32 -9.87
N MET A 152 82.50 -16.28 -10.92
CA MET A 152 83.88 -15.81 -10.82
C MET A 152 83.91 -14.33 -10.39
N PRO A 153 84.97 -13.86 -9.71
CA PRO A 153 85.02 -12.50 -9.18
C PRO A 153 84.75 -11.39 -10.21
N ALA A 154 85.26 -11.55 -11.45
CA ALA A 154 85.04 -10.58 -12.53
C ALA A 154 83.56 -10.51 -12.95
N ASP A 155 82.88 -11.65 -13.06
CA ASP A 155 81.47 -11.72 -13.45
C ASP A 155 80.56 -11.23 -12.32
N TYR A 156 80.91 -11.52 -11.06
CA TYR A 156 80.20 -10.98 -9.89
C TYR A 156 80.27 -9.46 -9.83
N LEU A 157 81.45 -8.86 -10.05
CA LEU A 157 81.60 -7.39 -10.07
C LEU A 157 80.70 -6.75 -11.13
N ARG A 158 80.58 -7.38 -12.31
CA ARG A 158 79.68 -6.91 -13.36
C ARG A 158 78.21 -7.02 -12.95
N ALA A 159 77.80 -8.15 -12.38
CA ALA A 159 76.43 -8.36 -11.87
C ALA A 159 76.09 -7.38 -10.74
N TRP A 160 77.03 -7.10 -9.83
CA TRP A 160 76.88 -6.11 -8.76
C TRP A 160 76.66 -4.70 -9.29
N LEU A 161 77.44 -4.26 -10.28
CA LEU A 161 77.26 -2.93 -10.89
C LEU A 161 75.90 -2.79 -11.58
N GLN A 162 75.40 -3.87 -12.19
CA GLN A 162 74.05 -3.91 -12.75
C GLN A 162 72.98 -3.84 -11.65
N HIS A 163 73.15 -4.58 -10.55
CA HIS A 163 72.26 -4.51 -9.39
C HIS A 163 72.18 -3.11 -8.78
N CYS A 164 73.32 -2.44 -8.58
CA CYS A 164 73.36 -1.04 -8.12
C CYS A 164 72.65 -0.07 -9.08
N LYS A 165 72.70 -0.33 -10.40
CA LYS A 165 71.95 0.47 -11.38
C LYS A 165 70.44 0.23 -11.24
N LEU A 166 70.03 -1.02 -11.04
CA LEU A 166 68.63 -1.40 -10.84
C LEU A 166 68.05 -0.82 -9.54
N GLN A 167 68.78 -0.88 -8.43
CA GLN A 167 68.39 -0.25 -7.17
C GLN A 167 68.11 1.24 -7.33
N ARG A 168 68.98 1.98 -8.04
CA ARG A 168 68.77 3.41 -8.32
C ARG A 168 67.59 3.68 -9.25
N GLN A 169 67.17 2.70 -10.06
CA GLN A 169 65.97 2.82 -10.90
C GLN A 169 64.71 2.58 -10.07
N LEU A 170 64.74 1.60 -9.16
CA LEU A 170 63.65 1.31 -8.23
C LEU A 170 63.42 2.44 -7.23
N ASP A 171 64.48 3.04 -6.68
CA ASP A 171 64.39 4.20 -5.77
C ASP A 171 63.75 5.44 -6.44
N LYS A 172 63.82 5.52 -7.78
CA LYS A 172 63.18 6.58 -8.56
C LYS A 172 61.74 6.27 -8.94
N GLN A 173 61.29 5.02 -8.81
CA GLN A 173 59.88 4.67 -8.96
C GLN A 173 59.15 5.15 -7.71
N SER A 174 58.62 6.38 -7.78
CA SER A 174 57.83 6.98 -6.71
C SER A 174 56.74 6.00 -6.25
N THR A 175 56.73 5.70 -4.94
CA THR A 175 55.56 5.14 -4.27
C THR A 175 54.46 6.19 -4.42
N ALA A 176 53.53 5.97 -5.33
CA ALA A 176 52.35 6.81 -5.43
C ALA A 176 51.74 6.88 -4.02
N ALA A 177 51.82 8.08 -3.44
CA ALA A 177 51.36 8.33 -2.09
C ALA A 177 49.97 7.72 -1.96
N SER A 178 49.76 6.94 -0.90
CA SER A 178 48.43 6.52 -0.49
C SER A 178 47.62 7.80 -0.34
N ASN A 179 46.86 8.16 -1.37
CA ASN A 179 45.91 9.25 -1.28
C ASN A 179 45.08 8.92 -0.03
N GLU A 180 45.07 9.84 0.94
CA GLU A 180 44.33 9.70 2.17
C GLU A 180 42.85 9.59 1.80
N ILE A 181 42.37 8.37 1.58
CA ILE A 181 40.97 8.09 1.29
C ILE A 181 40.25 8.21 2.63
N TYR A 182 39.72 9.40 2.89
CA TYR A 182 38.87 9.67 4.04
C TYR A 182 37.49 9.07 3.80
N ALA A 183 36.96 8.33 4.78
CA ALA A 183 35.57 7.91 4.79
C ALA A 183 34.67 9.14 5.04
N ASN A 184 34.25 9.81 3.98
CA ASN A 184 33.50 11.07 4.04
C ASN A 184 32.05 10.97 3.56
N VAL A 185 31.52 9.74 3.39
CA VAL A 185 30.13 9.57 2.94
C VAL A 185 29.17 9.98 4.06
N LYS A 186 28.37 11.00 3.80
CA LYS A 186 27.29 11.47 4.68
C LYS A 186 25.99 11.44 3.91
N VAL A 187 24.96 10.88 4.51
CA VAL A 187 23.60 10.91 3.94
C VAL A 187 22.97 12.26 4.28
N ALA A 188 22.56 13.01 3.27
CA ALA A 188 21.80 14.24 3.41
C ALA A 188 20.48 14.11 2.66
N GLY A 189 19.36 14.02 3.40
CA GLY A 189 18.03 13.98 2.81
C GLY A 189 16.94 13.71 3.85
N HIS A 190 15.82 14.42 3.74
CA HIS A 190 14.61 14.16 4.52
C HIS A 190 13.50 13.78 3.53
N LEU A 191 12.89 12.60 3.70
CA LEU A 191 11.70 12.19 2.94
C LEU A 191 10.47 12.71 3.69
N GLY A 192 9.81 13.73 3.14
CA GLY A 192 8.55 14.25 3.65
C GLY A 192 7.40 13.86 2.72
N ILE A 193 6.32 13.31 3.26
CA ILE A 193 5.08 13.06 2.52
C ILE A 193 4.18 14.28 2.75
N THR A 194 3.93 15.05 1.69
CA THR A 194 2.95 16.13 1.70
C THR A 194 1.64 15.61 1.15
N LEU A 195 0.56 15.74 1.91
CA LEU A 195 -0.78 15.52 1.39
C LEU A 195 -1.10 16.66 0.43
N GLY A 196 -1.37 16.35 -0.84
CA GLY A 196 -1.85 17.34 -1.79
C GLY A 196 -3.20 17.86 -1.34
N GLU A 197 -3.29 19.16 -1.04
CA GLU A 197 -4.58 19.84 -0.90
C GLU A 197 -5.20 19.92 -2.30
N ASN A 198 -6.39 19.33 -2.45
CA ASN A 198 -7.25 19.51 -3.63
C ASN A 198 -7.81 20.94 -3.67
#